data_AF-A0A448ZGV1-F1
#
_entry.id   AF-A0A448ZGV1-F1
#
_cell.length_a   1.000
_cell.length_b   1.000
_cell.length_c   1.000
_cell.angle_alpha   90.00
_cell.angle_beta   90.00
_cell.angle_gamma   90.00
#
_symmetry.space_group_name_H-M   'P 1'
#
loop_
_entity.id
_entity.type
_entity.pdbx_description
1 polymer ?
#
loop_
_entity_poly.entity_id
_entity_poly.type
_entity_poly.pdbx_seq_one_letter_code
_entity_poly.pdbx_strand_id
1 'polypeptide(L)'
;MPFVHITWLPKTCRNAKVRKEVAAAVMKAMTSHPEADVAPENLVVRFSEAVDGFPLPKGHSENPELSAPQTPAGEAFLKDRE
;
A
#
# COMPACT_ATOMS: atom_id res chain seq x y z
N MET A 1 20.82 -2.96 -1.66
CA MET A 1 19.52 -3.13 -2.35
C MET A 1 18.49 -2.30 -1.60
N PRO A 2 18.19 -1.09 -2.07
CA PRO A 2 17.14 -0.26 -1.49
C PRO A 2 15.79 -0.98 -1.57
N PHE A 3 15.06 -0.94 -0.46
CA PHE A 3 13.77 -1.61 -0.34
C PHE A 3 12.72 -0.61 0.15
N VAL A 4 11.70 -0.39 -0.66
CA VAL A 4 10.59 0.50 -0.30
C VAL A 4 9.34 -0.36 -0.09
N HIS A 5 8.84 -0.36 1.15
CA HIS A 5 7.60 -1.03 1.51
C HIS A 5 6.49 0.00 1.66
N ILE A 6 5.45 -0.16 0.88
CA ILE A 6 4.27 0.68 0.89
C ILE A 6 3.10 -0.12 1.47
N THR A 7 2.62 0.29 2.64
CA THR A 7 1.47 -0.33 3.30
C THR A 7 0.28 0.61 3.24
N TRP A 8 -0.83 0.15 2.66
CA TRP A 8 -2.05 0.93 2.49
C TRP A 8 -3.26 0.20 3.06
N LEU A 9 -4.33 0.94 3.36
CA LEU A 9 -5.59 0.35 3.80
C LEU A 9 -6.28 -0.46 2.70
N PRO A 10 -7.11 -1.46 3.06
CA PRO A 10 -7.87 -2.22 2.09
C PRO A 10 -8.76 -1.27 1.27
N LYS A 11 -9.03 -1.62 0.02
CA LYS A 11 -9.83 -0.83 -0.96
C LYS A 11 -9.10 0.38 -1.58
N THR A 12 -8.24 1.10 -0.87
CA THR A 12 -7.50 2.25 -1.47
C THR A 12 -6.55 1.88 -2.61
N CYS A 13 -6.12 0.62 -2.67
CA CYS A 13 -5.12 0.13 -3.64
C CYS A 13 -5.55 -1.11 -4.42
N ARG A 14 -6.82 -1.52 -4.44
CA ARG A 14 -7.20 -2.71 -5.24
C ARG A 14 -7.09 -2.50 -6.75
N ASN A 15 -6.67 -1.31 -7.19
CA ASN A 15 -6.46 -0.97 -8.58
C ASN A 15 -4.98 -1.17 -8.99
N ALA A 16 -4.73 -2.20 -9.81
CA ALA A 16 -3.40 -2.50 -10.34
C ALA A 16 -2.79 -1.36 -11.16
N LYS A 17 -3.60 -0.54 -11.84
CA LYS A 17 -3.13 0.65 -12.58
C LYS A 17 -2.53 1.67 -11.61
N VAL A 18 -3.25 1.98 -10.53
CA VAL A 18 -2.79 2.92 -9.49
C VAL A 18 -1.51 2.42 -8.82
N ARG A 19 -1.40 1.12 -8.50
CA ARG A 19 -0.16 0.55 -7.95
C ARG A 19 1.04 0.75 -8.88
N LYS A 20 0.85 0.56 -10.19
CA LYS A 20 1.91 0.79 -11.20
C LYS A 20 2.33 2.26 -11.26
N GLU A 21 1.36 3.18 -11.26
CA GLU A 21 1.63 4.62 -11.29
C GLU A 21 2.43 5.06 -10.06
N VAL A 22 2.04 4.60 -8.86
CA VAL A 22 2.78 4.91 -7.64
C VAL A 22 4.16 4.26 -7.63
N ALA A 23 4.28 2.99 -8.05
CA ALA A 23 5.59 2.33 -8.13
C ALA A 23 6.54 3.10 -9.04
N ALA A 24 6.07 3.57 -10.20
CA ALA A 24 6.86 4.37 -11.12
C ALA A 24 7.30 5.71 -10.50
N ALA A 25 6.41 6.38 -9.78
CA ALA A 25 6.74 7.63 -9.07
C ALA A 25 7.81 7.41 -8.00
N VAL A 26 7.69 6.34 -7.21
CA VAL A 26 8.67 5.97 -6.18
C VAL A 26 10.01 5.62 -6.80
N MET A 27 10.04 4.79 -7.85
CA MET A 27 11.29 4.46 -8.53
C MET A 27 11.99 5.71 -9.05
N LYS A 28 11.24 6.60 -9.73
CA LYS A 28 11.80 7.87 -10.22
C LYS A 28 12.41 8.71 -9.10
N ALA A 29 11.73 8.84 -7.97
CA ALA A 29 12.23 9.60 -6.83
C ALA A 29 13.51 9.00 -6.28
N MET A 30 13.51 7.69 -6.03
CA MET A 30 14.65 6.96 -5.46
C MET A 30 15.90 7.02 -6.35
N THR A 31 15.73 6.96 -7.68
CA THR A 31 16.84 7.01 -8.64
C THR A 31 17.25 8.44 -9.04
N SER A 32 16.58 9.47 -8.52
CA SER A 32 16.86 10.87 -8.87
C SER A 32 18.04 11.47 -8.09
N HIS A 33 18.59 10.73 -7.13
CA HIS A 33 19.67 11.17 -6.25
C HIS A 33 20.98 10.46 -6.62
N PRO A 34 21.83 11.04 -7.48
CA PRO A 34 23.06 10.39 -7.95
C PRO A 34 24.11 10.14 -6.86
N GLU A 35 24.00 10.81 -5.70
CA GLU A 35 24.82 10.52 -4.52
C GLU A 35 24.35 9.27 -3.76
N ALA A 36 23.13 8.81 -4.02
CA ALA A 36 22.62 7.55 -3.50
C ALA A 36 22.95 6.44 -4.51
N ASP A 37 23.57 5.36 -4.04
CA ASP A 37 23.87 4.16 -4.84
C ASP A 37 22.59 3.34 -5.11
N VAL A 38 21.67 3.94 -5.88
CA VAL A 38 20.34 3.43 -6.18
C VAL A 38 20.12 3.47 -7.69
N ALA A 39 19.91 2.30 -8.26
CA ALA A 39 19.64 2.09 -9.66
C ALA A 39 18.32 1.32 -9.84
N PRO A 40 17.62 1.47 -10.97
CA PRO A 40 16.36 0.75 -11.22
C PRO A 40 16.47 -0.77 -11.02
N GLU A 41 17.60 -1.36 -11.41
CA GLU A 41 17.89 -2.79 -11.30
C GLU A 41 18.12 -3.28 -9.87
N ASN A 42 18.44 -2.39 -8.93
CA ASN A 42 18.75 -2.74 -7.55
C ASN A 42 17.68 -2.28 -6.54
N LEU A 43 16.56 -1.75 -7.02
CA LEU A 43 15.45 -1.21 -6.22
C LEU A 43 14.22 -2.11 -6.32
N VAL A 44 13.61 -2.40 -5.16
CA VAL A 44 12.34 -3.13 -5.07
C VAL A 44 11.29 -2.28 -4.37
N VAL A 45 10.12 -2.15 -5.00
CA VAL A 45 8.93 -1.53 -4.41
C VAL A 45 7.90 -2.63 -4.13
N ARG A 46 7.58 -2.85 -2.86
CA ARG A 46 6.60 -3.84 -2.42
C ARG A 46 5.35 -3.15 -1.87
N PHE A 47 4.19 -3.64 -2.27
CA PHE A 47 2.91 -3.24 -1.71
C PHE A 47 2.38 -4.30 -0.76
N SER A 48 1.86 -3.89 0.39
CA SER A 48 1.02 -4.72 1.24
C SER A 48 -0.26 -3.98 1.62
N GLU A 49 -1.30 -4.76 1.89
CA GLU A 49 -2.52 -4.24 2.49
C GLU A 49 -2.37 -4.34 4.02
N ALA A 50 -2.52 -3.22 4.72
CA ALA A 50 -2.79 -3.26 6.14
C ALA A 50 -4.18 -3.88 6.31
N VAL A 51 -4.27 -5.00 7.01
CA VAL A 51 -5.57 -5.52 7.46
C VAL A 51 -5.92 -4.74 8.72
N ASP A 52 -6.14 -3.44 8.58
CA ASP A 52 -6.38 -2.60 9.74
C ASP A 52 -7.84 -2.83 10.17
N GLY A 53 -8.00 -3.68 11.19
CA GLY A 53 -9.22 -3.73 11.99
C GLY A 53 -9.38 -2.47 12.86
N PHE A 54 -8.41 -1.54 12.82
CA PHE A 54 -8.50 -0.26 13.49
C PHE A 54 -9.14 0.79 12.57
N PRO A 55 -10.26 1.42 12.99
CA PRO A 55 -10.81 2.55 12.26
C PRO A 55 -9.79 3.70 12.28
N LEU A 56 -9.66 4.39 11.14
CA LEU A 56 -8.85 5.60 11.05
C LEU A 56 -9.25 6.60 12.16
N PRO A 57 -8.29 7.34 12.75
CA PRO A 57 -8.62 8.41 13.67
C PRO A 57 -9.60 9.41 13.05
N LYS A 58 -10.53 9.93 13.86
CA LYS A 58 -11.51 10.91 13.40
C LYS A 58 -10.81 12.13 12.79
N GLY A 59 -11.15 12.47 11.54
CA GLY A 59 -10.57 13.61 10.80
C GLY A 59 -9.38 13.29 9.89
N HIS A 60 -8.96 12.02 9.78
CA HIS A 60 -7.83 11.64 8.92
C HIS A 60 -8.18 11.62 7.41
N SER A 61 -9.47 11.58 7.08
CA SER A 61 -9.98 11.59 5.71
C SER A 61 -11.40 12.16 5.67
N GLU A 62 -11.68 13.02 4.69
CA GLU A 62 -13.04 13.47 4.38
C GLU A 62 -13.83 12.43 3.57
N ASN A 63 -13.15 11.41 3.02
CA ASN A 63 -13.81 10.34 2.29
C ASN A 63 -14.61 9.44 3.26
N PRO A 64 -15.95 9.41 3.17
CA PRO A 64 -16.79 8.63 4.07
C PRO A 64 -16.58 7.11 3.92
N GLU A 65 -16.14 6.64 2.74
CA GLU A 65 -15.90 5.20 2.49
C GLU A 65 -14.70 4.65 3.26
N LEU A 66 -13.70 5.49 3.55
CA LEU A 66 -12.53 5.11 4.34
C LEU A 66 -12.82 5.11 5.85
N SER A 67 -13.88 5.80 6.26
CA SER A 67 -14.35 5.85 7.65
C SER A 67 -15.39 4.76 7.96
N ALA A 68 -15.88 4.06 6.94
CA ALA A 68 -16.83 2.97 7.12
C ALA A 68 -16.18 1.78 7.86
N PRO A 69 -16.91 1.10 8.77
CA PRO A 69 -16.41 -0.10 9.45
C PRO A 69 -15.84 -1.09 8.42
N GLN A 70 -14.56 -1.44 8.58
CA GLN A 70 -13.93 -2.44 7.74
C GLN A 70 -14.13 -3.81 8.38
N THR A 71 -14.72 -4.76 7.64
CA THR A 71 -14.63 -6.17 8.00
C THR A 71 -13.31 -6.70 7.43
N PRO A 72 -12.36 -7.14 8.27
CA PRO A 72 -11.13 -7.75 7.78
C PRO A 72 -11.45 -8.90 6.83
N ALA A 73 -10.97 -8.82 5.58
CA ALA A 73 -11.15 -9.91 4.63
C ALA A 73 -10.46 -11.21 5.08
N GLY A 74 -9.57 -11.16 6.07
CA GLY A 74 -8.95 -12.33 6.69
C GLY A 74 -9.95 -13.33 7.29
N GLU A 75 -11.09 -12.86 7.78
CA GLU A 75 -12.15 -13.75 8.29
C GLU A 75 -12.93 -14.45 7.18
N ALA A 76 -12.96 -13.89 5.96
CA ALA A 76 -13.60 -14.54 4.82
C ALA A 76 -12.82 -15.77 4.32
N PHE A 77 -11.49 -15.81 4.50
CA PHE A 77 -10.65 -16.96 4.17
C PHE A 77 -10.64 -18.07 5.24
N LEU A 78 -11.17 -17.79 6.43
CA LEU A 78 -11.25 -18.76 7.53
C LEU A 78 -12.61 -19.48 7.58
N LYS A 79 -13.68 -18.86 7.06
CA LYS A 79 -15.03 -19.45 7.06
C LYS A 79 -15.15 -20.73 6.24
N ASP A 80 -14.32 -20.88 5.21
CA ASP A 80 -14.34 -22.07 4.33
C ASP A 80 -13.31 -23.15 4.75
N ARG A 81 -12.72 -23.02 5.94
CA ARG A 81 -11.69 -23.95 6.47
C ARG A 81 -12.16 -24.83 7.64
N GLU A 82 -13.45 -24.80 7.99
CA GLU A 82 -14.07 -25.74 8.94
C GLU A 82 -14.83 -26.87 8.25
#